data_AF-A0A3M1PEU0-F1
#
_entry.id   AF-A0A3M1PEU0-F1
#
_cell.length_a   1.000
_cell.length_b   1.000
_cell.length_c   1.000
_cell.angle_alpha   90.00
_cell.angle_beta   90.00
_cell.angle_gamma   90.00
#
_symmetry.space_group_name_H-M   'P 1'
#
loop_
_entity.id
_entity.type
_entity.pdbx_description
1 polymer ?
#
loop_
_entity_poly.entity_id
_entity_poly.type
_entity_poly.pdbx_seq_one_letter_code
_entity_poly.pdbx_strand_id
1 'polypeptide(L)'
;MCPWNRKARFTREESFHPRDGLVEPDLEELAGLSQEAFNARFKDSPVKRSKRDGLLRNVAVAMGNSGEEKFLPVLRKLAQEESPLVAEHAQWAMEKIGNADRDEN
;
A
#
# COMPACT_ATOMS: atom_id res chain seq x y z
N MET A 1 -7.94 -0.24 21.88
CA MET A 1 -9.12 -0.12 20.98
C MET A 1 -10.24 0.62 21.75
N CYS A 2 -10.99 1.54 21.12
CA CYS A 2 -11.94 2.44 21.81
C CYS A 2 -13.26 1.73 22.19
N PRO A 3 -13.72 1.79 23.46
CA PRO A 3 -14.95 1.10 23.88
C PRO A 3 -16.23 1.63 23.20
N TRP A 4 -16.20 2.85 22.65
CA TRP A 4 -17.34 3.44 21.93
C TRP A 4 -17.57 2.85 20.54
N ASN A 5 -16.53 2.32 19.88
CA ASN A 5 -16.67 1.72 18.54
C ASN A 5 -17.60 0.50 18.55
N ARG A 6 -17.71 -0.23 19.67
CA ARG A 6 -18.67 -1.33 19.87
C ARG A 6 -20.14 -0.91 19.65
N LYS A 7 -20.46 0.34 19.95
CA LYS A 7 -21.84 0.87 19.91
C LYS A 7 -22.11 1.66 18.64
N ALA A 8 -21.10 1.90 17.81
CA ALA A 8 -21.25 2.65 16.57
C ALA A 8 -22.12 1.85 15.59
N ARG A 9 -23.00 2.57 14.88
CA ARG A 9 -23.82 1.99 13.81
C ARG A 9 -23.19 2.36 12.48
N PHE A 10 -23.22 1.46 11.52
CA PHE A 10 -22.88 1.78 10.14
C PHE A 10 -23.82 2.86 9.61
N THR A 11 -23.26 3.78 8.84
CA THR A 11 -24.04 4.82 8.18
C THR A 11 -24.92 4.23 7.08
N ARG A 12 -26.09 4.84 6.89
CA ARG A 12 -26.98 4.54 5.76
C ARG A 12 -26.70 5.43 4.55
N GLU A 13 -25.79 6.39 4.69
CA GLU A 13 -25.41 7.26 3.59
C GLU A 13 -24.43 6.52 2.67
N GLU A 14 -24.91 6.17 1.48
CA GLU A 14 -24.17 5.38 0.48
C GLU A 14 -22.87 6.06 0.03
N SER A 15 -22.81 7.40 0.07
CA SER A 15 -21.61 8.19 -0.27
C SER A 15 -20.39 7.83 0.59
N PHE A 16 -20.63 7.28 1.80
CA PHE A 16 -19.60 6.86 2.75
C PHE A 16 -19.32 5.35 2.71
N HIS A 17 -20.01 4.59 1.87
CA HIS A 17 -19.67 3.19 1.66
C HIS A 17 -18.35 3.09 0.88
N PRO A 18 -17.52 2.08 1.20
CA PRO A 18 -16.28 1.86 0.45
C PRO A 18 -16.62 1.55 -1.00
N ARG A 19 -15.82 2.09 -1.91
CA ARG A 19 -15.96 1.78 -3.35
C ARG A 19 -15.44 0.37 -3.61
N ASP A 20 -16.08 -0.34 -4.53
CA ASP A 20 -15.67 -1.68 -4.93
C ASP A 20 -14.21 -1.71 -5.38
N GLY A 21 -13.47 -2.74 -4.96
CA GLY A 21 -12.04 -2.91 -5.26
C GLY A 21 -11.08 -1.97 -4.50
N LEU A 22 -11.58 -1.20 -3.53
CA LEU A 22 -10.77 -0.45 -2.55
C LEU A 22 -10.82 -1.03 -1.14
N VAL A 23 -11.61 -2.09 -0.94
CA VAL A 23 -11.55 -2.92 0.27
C VAL A 23 -10.46 -3.95 0.02
N GLU A 24 -9.37 -3.87 0.79
CA GLU A 24 -8.22 -4.79 0.69
C GLU A 24 -7.65 -4.94 -0.73
N PRO A 25 -7.20 -3.82 -1.34
CA PRO A 25 -6.62 -3.87 -2.68
C PRO A 25 -5.32 -4.70 -2.72
N ASP A 26 -5.11 -5.38 -3.84
CA ASP A 26 -3.89 -6.16 -4.08
C ASP A 26 -2.64 -5.25 -4.13
N LEU A 27 -1.60 -5.62 -3.38
CA LEU A 27 -0.40 -4.80 -3.27
C LEU A 27 0.40 -4.75 -4.58
N GLU A 28 0.43 -5.83 -5.36
CA GLU A 28 1.13 -5.86 -6.65
C GLU A 28 0.39 -4.99 -7.68
N GLU A 29 -0.94 -5.03 -7.68
CA GLU A 29 -1.77 -4.14 -8.50
C GLU A 29 -1.51 -2.67 -8.17
N LEU A 30 -1.49 -2.32 -6.87
CA LEU A 30 -1.21 -0.96 -6.43
C LEU A 30 0.22 -0.50 -6.78
N ALA A 31 1.20 -1.39 -6.67
CA ALA A 31 2.59 -1.10 -7.02
C ALA A 31 2.76 -0.77 -8.51
N GLY A 32 1.91 -1.35 -9.37
CA GLY A 32 1.93 -1.15 -10.82
C GLY A 32 1.23 0.12 -11.32
N LEU A 33 0.61 0.92 -10.46
CA LEU A 33 -0.14 2.10 -10.91
C LEU A 33 0.77 3.15 -11.53
N SER A 34 0.47 3.56 -12.77
CA SER A 34 1.02 4.79 -13.36
C SER A 34 0.43 6.04 -12.69
N GLN A 35 0.98 7.21 -12.98
CA GLN A 35 0.45 8.47 -12.47
C GLN A 35 -0.98 8.74 -12.97
N GLU A 36 -1.27 8.38 -14.22
CA GLU A 36 -2.59 8.47 -14.84
C GLU A 36 -3.57 7.49 -14.19
N ALA A 37 -3.15 6.23 -14.00
CA ALA A 37 -3.97 5.19 -13.37
C ALA A 37 -4.30 5.54 -11.91
N PHE A 38 -3.33 6.05 -11.14
CA PHE A 38 -3.56 6.58 -9.80
C PHE A 38 -4.58 7.72 -9.81
N ASN A 39 -4.44 8.67 -10.75
CA ASN A 39 -5.34 9.82 -10.84
C ASN A 39 -6.77 9.44 -11.17
N ALA A 40 -6.96 8.43 -12.02
CA ALA A 40 -8.26 7.88 -12.38
C ALA A 40 -8.87 7.09 -11.22
N ARG A 41 -8.13 6.12 -10.65
CA ARG A 41 -8.62 5.23 -9.59
C ARG A 41 -9.00 5.98 -8.31
N PHE A 42 -8.22 6.97 -7.92
CA PHE A 42 -8.43 7.74 -6.69
C PHE A 42 -9.05 9.12 -6.95
N LYS A 43 -9.74 9.33 -8.08
CA LYS A 43 -10.49 10.57 -8.31
C LYS A 43 -11.51 10.78 -7.18
N ASP A 44 -11.59 12.01 -6.68
CA ASP A 44 -12.48 12.40 -5.57
C ASP A 44 -12.32 11.52 -4.32
N SER A 45 -11.10 11.01 -4.08
CA SER A 45 -10.74 10.24 -2.90
C SER A 45 -9.74 11.00 -2.03
N PRO A 46 -9.89 10.98 -0.69
CA PRO A 46 -8.89 11.54 0.23
C PRO A 46 -7.47 10.97 0.06
N VAL A 47 -7.35 9.78 -0.54
CA VAL A 47 -6.06 9.15 -0.89
C VAL A 47 -5.23 10.04 -1.81
N LYS A 48 -5.84 10.87 -2.66
CA LYS A 48 -5.07 11.78 -3.54
C LYS A 48 -4.12 12.71 -2.81
N ARG A 49 -4.36 12.99 -1.53
CA ARG A 49 -3.46 13.83 -0.71
C ARG A 49 -2.08 13.22 -0.53
N SER A 50 -1.94 11.88 -0.57
CA SER A 50 -0.63 11.23 -0.49
C SER A 50 0.17 11.28 -1.80
N LYS A 51 -0.50 11.58 -2.92
CA LYS A 51 0.03 11.39 -4.29
C LYS A 51 0.41 9.91 -4.56
N ARG A 52 0.87 9.63 -5.78
CA ARG A 52 1.31 8.28 -6.20
C ARG A 52 2.47 7.79 -5.34
N ASP A 53 3.51 8.61 -5.18
CA ASP A 53 4.71 8.24 -4.43
C ASP A 53 4.41 7.89 -2.96
N GLY A 54 3.54 8.66 -2.30
CA GLY A 54 3.13 8.35 -0.93
C GLY A 54 2.33 7.05 -0.82
N LEU A 55 1.54 6.72 -1.85
CA LEU A 55 0.87 5.41 -1.93
C LEU A 55 1.89 4.29 -2.13
N LEU A 56 2.79 4.41 -3.11
CA LEU A 56 3.80 3.38 -3.41
C LEU A 56 4.75 3.15 -2.23
N ARG A 57 5.10 4.21 -1.50
CA ARG A 57 5.84 4.12 -0.25
C ARG A 57 5.11 3.28 0.79
N ASN A 58 3.80 3.47 0.95
CA ASN A 58 3.00 2.65 1.88
C ASN A 58 2.87 1.21 1.40
N VAL A 59 2.74 0.98 0.10
CA VAL A 59 2.70 -0.35 -0.51
C VAL A 59 4.02 -1.10 -0.25
N ALA A 60 5.17 -0.47 -0.48
CA ALA A 60 6.47 -1.05 -0.18
C ALA A 60 6.59 -1.43 1.32
N VAL A 61 6.14 -0.55 2.22
CA VAL A 61 6.11 -0.84 3.65
C VAL A 61 5.20 -2.03 3.98
N ALA A 62 4.01 -2.10 3.39
CA ALA A 62 3.08 -3.21 3.60
C ALA A 62 3.67 -4.55 3.10
N MET A 63 4.30 -4.55 1.92
CA MET A 63 5.02 -5.72 1.39
C MET A 63 6.15 -6.15 2.33
N GLY A 64 7.00 -5.22 2.77
CA GLY A 64 8.09 -5.54 3.72
C GLY A 64 7.58 -6.08 5.06
N ASN A 65 6.48 -5.54 5.57
CA ASN A 65 5.85 -6.02 6.81
C ASN A 65 5.21 -7.40 6.68
N SER A 66 4.79 -7.79 5.46
CA SER A 66 4.21 -9.12 5.23
C SER A 66 5.23 -10.25 5.35
N GLY A 67 6.52 -9.96 5.13
CA GLY A 67 7.58 -10.98 5.07
C GLY A 67 7.52 -11.87 3.83
N GLU A 68 6.57 -11.66 2.90
CA GLU A 68 6.38 -12.59 1.77
C GLU A 68 7.42 -12.36 0.66
N GLU A 69 8.30 -13.34 0.42
CA GLU A 69 9.31 -13.32 -0.65
C GLU A 69 8.72 -13.08 -2.05
N LYS A 70 7.45 -13.43 -2.27
CA LYS A 70 6.74 -13.23 -3.55
C LYS A 70 6.79 -11.76 -4.02
N PHE A 71 6.94 -10.80 -3.10
CA PHE A 71 7.01 -9.37 -3.41
C PHE A 71 8.39 -8.87 -3.83
N LEU A 72 9.46 -9.65 -3.67
CA LEU A 72 10.83 -9.24 -4.02
C LEU A 72 10.99 -8.77 -5.49
N PRO A 73 10.36 -9.40 -6.51
CA PRO A 73 10.43 -8.90 -7.88
C PRO A 73 9.78 -7.51 -8.04
N VAL A 74 8.68 -7.25 -7.36
CA VAL A 74 7.98 -5.96 -7.41
C VAL A 74 8.78 -4.89 -6.68
N LEU A 75 9.29 -5.19 -5.48
CA LEU A 75 10.14 -4.30 -4.70
C LEU A 75 11.42 -3.91 -5.45
N ARG A 76 12.04 -4.85 -6.19
CA ARG A 76 13.20 -4.54 -7.05
C ARG A 76 12.90 -3.50 -8.12
N LYS A 77 11.68 -3.50 -8.69
CA LYS A 77 11.26 -2.49 -9.66
C LYS A 77 11.03 -1.13 -8.98
N LEU A 78 10.36 -1.13 -7.83
CA LEU A 78 10.13 0.09 -7.05
C LEU A 78 11.43 0.73 -6.55
N ALA A 79 12.46 -0.07 -6.27
CA ALA A 79 13.79 0.39 -5.90
C ALA A 79 14.51 1.18 -7.03
N GLN A 80 13.99 1.12 -8.26
CA GLN A 80 14.52 1.83 -9.44
C GLN A 80 13.67 3.02 -9.86
N GLU A 81 12.56 3.33 -9.15
CA GLU A 81 11.75 4.52 -9.42
C GLU A 81 12.58 5.80 -9.22
N GLU A 82 12.27 6.84 -10.01
CA GLU A 82 12.96 8.14 -9.92
C GLU A 82 12.76 8.82 -8.57
N SER A 83 11.66 8.51 -7.88
CA SER A 83 11.33 9.04 -6.57
C SER A 83 12.22 8.41 -5.49
N PRO A 84 13.12 9.18 -4.84
CA PRO A 84 13.98 8.63 -3.79
C PRO A 84 13.18 8.05 -2.63
N LEU A 85 12.02 8.66 -2.32
CA LEU A 85 11.12 8.18 -1.28
C LEU A 85 10.66 6.75 -1.55
N VAL A 86 10.25 6.44 -2.77
CA VAL A 86 9.78 5.10 -3.14
C VAL A 86 10.95 4.12 -3.15
N ALA A 87 12.08 4.53 -3.74
CA ALA A 87 13.25 3.68 -3.87
C ALA A 87 13.82 3.25 -2.51
N GLU A 88 13.97 4.19 -1.56
CA GLU A 88 14.46 3.93 -0.20
C GLU A 88 13.57 2.94 0.55
N HIS A 89 12.24 3.10 0.48
CA HIS A 89 11.31 2.22 1.18
C HIS A 89 11.24 0.83 0.54
N ALA A 90 11.42 0.73 -0.77
CA ALA A 90 11.50 -0.55 -1.45
C ALA A 90 12.79 -1.32 -1.07
N GLN A 91 13.92 -0.63 -0.94
CA GLN A 91 15.17 -1.22 -0.44
C GLN A 91 15.01 -1.74 1.00
N TRP A 92 14.47 -0.92 1.89
CA TRP A 92 14.15 -1.33 3.26
C TRP A 92 13.25 -2.57 3.31
N ALA A 93 12.22 -2.63 2.45
CA ALA A 93 11.29 -3.76 2.43
C ALA A 93 11.98 -5.07 2.00
N MET A 94 12.88 -5.01 1.01
CA MET A 94 13.66 -6.19 0.60
C MET A 94 14.59 -6.68 1.72
N GLU A 95 15.26 -5.76 2.43
CA GLU A 95 16.09 -6.09 3.58
C GLU A 95 15.27 -6.70 4.71
N LYS A 96 14.07 -6.18 4.96
CA LYS A 96 13.17 -6.68 6.00
C LYS A 96 12.72 -8.11 5.73
N ILE A 97 12.32 -8.42 4.50
CA ILE A 97 11.94 -9.78 4.08
C ILE A 97 13.11 -10.73 4.25
N GLY A 98 14.29 -10.39 3.70
CA GLY A 98 15.47 -11.25 3.81
C GLY A 98 16.06 -11.40 5.22
N ASN A 99 15.57 -10.63 6.20
CA ASN A 99 15.87 -10.84 7.62
C ASN A 99 14.78 -11.67 8.32
N ALA A 100 13.53 -11.57 7.90
CA ALA A 100 12.44 -12.41 8.41
C ALA A 100 12.71 -13.90 8.13
N ASP A 101 13.21 -14.25 6.94
CA ASP A 101 13.60 -15.62 6.59
C ASP A 101 14.72 -16.20 7.48
N ARG A 102 15.50 -15.32 8.13
CA ARG A 102 16.57 -15.72 9.06
C ARG A 102 16.08 -15.88 10.49
N ASP A 103 15.03 -15.17 10.88
CA ASP A 103 14.44 -15.24 12.22
C ASP A 103 13.47 -16.44 12.35
N GLU A 104 12.96 -16.98 11.23
CA GLU A 104 12.09 -18.17 11.18
C GLU A 104 12.83 -19.51 11.00
N ASN A 105 14.15 -19.48 10.78
CA ASN A 105 15.04 -20.66 10.70
C ASN A 105 15.91 -20.82 11.95
#